data_AF-A0A419JVB7-F1
#
_entry.id   AF-A0A419JVB7-F1
#
_cell.length_a   1.000
_cell.length_b   1.000
_cell.length_c   1.000
_cell.angle_alpha   90.00
_cell.angle_beta   90.00
_cell.angle_gamma   90.00
#
_symmetry.space_group_name_H-M   'P 1'
#
loop_
_entity.id
_entity.type
_entity.pdbx_description
1 polymer ?
#
loop_
_entity_poly.entity_id
_entity_poly.type
_entity_poly.pdbx_seq_one_letter_code
_entity_poly.pdbx_strand_id
1 'polypeptide(L)' 'MKRCRYKVEFLPMEEEQGERRIDKERVEEILNKYAEDGWRLQQIDLCGNIGLICVFEKSV' A
#
# COMPACT_ATOMS: atom_id res chain seq x y z
N MET A 1 19.01 13.03 14.86
CA MET A 1 18.32 11.93 14.15
C MET A 1 16.88 12.37 13.92
N LYS A 2 16.39 12.39 12.68
CA LYS A 2 14.96 12.67 12.42
C LYS A 2 14.12 11.55 13.02
N ARG A 3 13.02 11.88 13.69
CA ARG A 3 12.04 10.89 14.13
C ARG A 3 11.18 10.54 12.92
N CYS A 4 11.12 9.26 12.58
CA CYS A 4 10.26 8.75 11.53
C CYS A 4 9.21 7.82 12.13
N ARG A 5 7.99 7.89 11.61
CA ARG A 5 6.95 6.88 11.81
C ARG A 5 6.86 6.03 10.57
N TYR A 6 6.62 4.74 10.77
CA TYR A 6 6.41 3.78 9.69
C TYR A 6 5.00 3.20 9.79
N LYS A 7 4.41 2.92 8.64
CA LYS A 7 3.12 2.23 8.50
C LYS A 7 3.25 1.15 7.43
N VAL A 8 2.64 0.00 7.67
CA VAL A 8 2.55 -1.09 6.70
C VAL A 8 1.07 -1.28 6.35
N GLU A 9 0.77 -1.35 5.06
CA GLU A 9 -0.56 -1.62 4.53
C GLU A 9 -0.54 -2.89 3.69
N PHE A 10 -1.57 -3.72 3.83
CA PHE A 10 -1.74 -4.91 3.00
C PHE A 10 -2.95 -4.72 2.09
N LEU A 11 -2.72 -4.79 0.78
CA LEU A 11 -3.73 -4.64 -0.25
C LEU A 11 -4.01 -6.01 -0.88
N PRO A 12 -5.10 -6.69 -0.51
CA PRO A 12 -5.39 -8.03 -1.02
C PRO A 12 -5.66 -7.99 -2.53
N MET A 13 -5.24 -9.05 -3.23
CA MET A 13 -5.70 -9.34 -4.58
C MET A 13 -7.10 -9.95 -4.51
N GLU A 14 -7.95 -9.54 -5.44
CA GLU A 14 -9.30 -10.07 -5.59
C GLU A 14 -9.34 -11.08 -6.74
N GLU A 15 -10.23 -12.07 -6.64
CA GLU A 15 -10.40 -13.08 -7.69
C GLU A 15 -11.59 -12.69 -8.57
N GLU A 16 -11.29 -12.28 -9.80
CA GLU A 16 -12.30 -11.99 -10.83
C GLU A 16 -12.12 -12.94 -12.00
N GLN A 17 -13.18 -13.68 -12.35
CA GLN A 17 -13.21 -14.60 -13.48
C GLN A 17 -12.08 -15.66 -13.46
N GLY A 18 -11.63 -16.07 -12.26
CA GLY A 18 -10.55 -17.05 -12.09
C GLY A 18 -9.14 -16.46 -12.22
N GLU A 19 -9.02 -15.14 -12.45
CA GLU A 19 -7.76 -14.42 -12.38
C GLU A 19 -7.68 -13.60 -11.09
N ARG A 20 -6.54 -13.70 -10.40
CA ARG A 20 -6.26 -12.81 -9.27
C ARG A 20 -5.71 -11.50 -9.77
N ARG A 21 -6.40 -10.42 -9.45
CA ARG A 21 -6.06 -9.06 -9.87
C ARG A 21 -6.02 -8.14 -8.66
N ILE A 22 -5.14 -7.16 -8.76
CA ILE A 22 -5.11 -6.06 -7.81
C ILE A 22 -6.20 -5.09 -8.22
N ASP A 23 -7.09 -4.74 -7.29
CA ASP A 23 -8.03 -3.64 -7.47
C ASP A 23 -7.25 -2.31 -7.50
N LYS A 24 -7.15 -1.72 -8.69
CA LYS A 24 -6.40 -0.49 -8.92
C LYS A 24 -7.06 0.72 -8.28
N GLU A 25 -8.39 0.78 -8.30
CA GLU A 25 -9.13 1.93 -7.75
C GLU A 25 -8.91 1.99 -6.24
N ARG A 26 -9.04 0.85 -5.57
CA ARG A 26 -8.77 0.74 -4.13
C ARG A 26 -7.31 1.05 -3.77
N VAL A 27 -6.35 0.62 -4.57
CA VAL A 27 -4.93 0.96 -4.36
C VAL A 27 -4.74 2.47 -4.48
N GLU A 28 -5.27 3.10 -5.52
CA GLU A 28 -5.16 4.55 -5.73
C GLU A 28 -5.80 5.34 -4.59
N GLU A 29 -7.00 4.97 -4.13
CA GLU A 29 -7.65 5.59 -2.98
C GLU A 29 -6.78 5.56 -1.72
N ILE A 30 -6.17 4.41 -1.42
CA ILE A 30 -5.32 4.24 -0.24
C ILE A 30 -4.03 5.05 -0.35
N LEU A 31 -3.39 5.03 -1.53
CA LEU A 31 -2.18 5.80 -1.78
C LEU A 31 -2.44 7.31 -1.67
N ASN A 32 -3.53 7.79 -2.25
CA ASN A 32 -3.92 9.21 -2.20
C ASN A 32 -4.24 9.64 -0.77
N LYS A 33 -5.05 8.86 -0.04
CA LYS A 33 -5.36 9.13 1.37
C LYS A 33 -4.10 9.25 2.23
N TYR A 34 -3.15 8.34 2.07
CA TYR A 34 -1.91 8.39 2.84
C TYR A 34 -0.99 9.54 2.42
N ALA A 35 -0.96 9.89 1.14
CA ALA A 35 -0.25 11.07 0.67
C ALA A 35 -0.84 12.36 1.25
N GLU A 36 -2.17 12.50 1.29
CA GLU A 36 -2.87 13.63 1.94
C GLU A 36 -2.55 13.72 3.43
N ASP A 37 -2.47 12.58 4.10
CA ASP A 37 -2.05 12.48 5.50
C ASP A 37 -0.53 12.71 5.70
N GLY A 38 0.22 13.01 4.65
CA GLY A 38 1.65 13.32 4.70
C GLY A 38 2.57 12.11 4.85
N TRP A 39 2.06 10.91 4.59
CA TRP A 39 2.88 9.71 4.46
C TRP A 39 3.50 9.61 3.07
N ARG A 40 4.70 9.05 2.98
CA ARG A 40 5.38 8.77 1.72
C ARG A 40 5.57 7.28 1.55
N LEU A 41 5.22 6.75 0.39
CA LEU A 41 5.48 5.37 0.05
C LEU A 41 6.99 5.15 -0.12
N GLN A 42 7.54 4.18 0.60
CA GLN A 42 8.97 3.85 0.58
C GLN A 42 9.26 2.53 -0.11
N GLN A 43 8.41 1.53 0.10
CA GLN A 43 8.60 0.19 -0.46
C GLN A 43 7.25 -0.44 -0.82
N ILE A 44 7.25 -1.22 -1.89
CA ILE A 44 6.16 -2.10 -2.29
C ILE A 44 6.75 -3.50 -2.47
N ASP A 45 6.05 -4.52 -2.00
CA ASP A 45 6.41 -5.91 -2.22
C ASP A 45 5.17 -6.75 -2.57
N LEU A 46 5.36 -7.84 -3.31
CA LEU A 46 4.31 -8.79 -3.66
C LEU A 46 4.30 -9.94 -2.65
N CYS A 47 3.17 -10.13 -1.97
CA CYS A 47 2.94 -11.27 -1.10
C CYS A 47 2.39 -12.45 -1.92
N GLY A 48 3.24 -13.02 -2.76
CA GLY A 48 2.85 -14.06 -3.73
C GLY A 48 1.67 -13.60 -4.58
N ASN A 49 0.65 -14.47 -4.70
CA ASN A 49 -0.61 -14.16 -5.40
C ASN A 49 -1.73 -13.74 -4.42
N ILE A 50 -1.40 -13.24 -3.23
CA ILE A 50 -2.37 -12.93 -2.17
C ILE A 50 -2.62 -11.42 -2.08
N GLY A 51 -1.61 -10.60 -2.37
CA GLY A 51 -1.75 -9.14 -2.26
C GLY A 51 -0.43 -8.39 -2.40
N LEU A 52 -0.50 -7.08 -2.25
CA LEU A 52 0.63 -6.17 -2.15
C LEU A 52 0.84 -5.75 -0.70
N ILE A 53 2.11 -5.59 -0.32
CA ILE A 53 2.52 -4.96 0.93
C ILE A 53 3.12 -3.59 0.59
N CYS A 54 2.59 -2.54 1.18
CA CYS A 54 3.07 -1.17 1.02
C CYS A 54 3.63 -0.66 2.35
N VAL A 55 4.86 -0.16 2.34
CA VAL A 55 5.51 0.46 3.50
C VAL A 55 5.55 1.97 3.29
N PHE A 56 5.04 2.70 4.26
CA PHE A 56 4.97 4.16 4.26
C PHE A 56 5.80 4.74 5.41
N GLU A 57 6.38 5.91 5.18
CA GLU A 57 7.14 6.68 6.16
C GLU A 57 6.58 8.10 6.29
N LYS A 58 6.51 8.62 7.52
CA LYS A 58 6.19 10.01 7.82
C LYS A 58 7.24 10.59 8.75
N SER A 59 7.87 11.69 8.33
CA SER A 59 8.74 12.47 9.20
C SER A 59 7.89 13.15 10.29
N VAL A 60 8.35 13.09 11.54
CA VAL A 60 7.73 13.73 12.71
C VAL A 60 8.52 14.96 13.11
#